data_AF-A0A3C1SJA6-F1
#
_entry.id   AF-A0A3C1SJA6-F1
#
_cell.length_a   1.000
_cell.length_b   1.000
_cell.length_c   1.000
_cell.angle_alpha   90.00
_cell.angle_beta   90.00
_cell.angle_gamma   90.00
#
_symmetry.space_group_name_H-M   'P 1'
#
loop_
_entity.id
_entity.type
_entity.pdbx_description
1 polymer ?
#
loop_
_entity_poly.entity_id
_entity_poly.type
_entity_poly.pdbx_seq_one_letter_code
_entity_poly.pdbx_strand_id
1 'polypeptide(L)' 'MQTPSVQIIQTQNISSQLQETALKTGDSVFVRVLQNKGNGSYLVSFAGNRFEVQSERSLEVGQSFPALLKVTG' A
#
# COMPACT_ATOMS: atom_id res chain seq x y z
N MET A 1 -8.61 1.33 24.40
CA MET A 1 -8.74 1.14 22.93
C MET A 1 -7.63 1.94 22.29
N GLN A 2 -6.59 1.28 21.77
CA GLN A 2 -5.39 1.94 21.24
C GLN A 2 -5.58 2.22 19.74
N THR A 3 -5.44 3.48 19.34
CA THR A 3 -5.57 3.96 17.96
C THR A 3 -4.34 3.53 17.15
N PRO A 4 -4.48 2.82 16.01
CA PRO A 4 -3.33 2.45 15.19
C PRO A 4 -2.77 3.68 14.49
N SER A 5 -1.44 3.83 14.57
CA SER A 5 -0.64 4.91 14.00
C SER A 5 -0.78 4.99 12.47
N VAL A 6 -1.12 6.18 11.96
CA VAL A 6 -1.25 6.42 10.52
C VAL A 6 0.14 6.54 9.89
N GLN A 7 0.54 5.54 9.11
CA GLN A 7 1.75 5.57 8.31
C GLN A 7 1.48 6.19 6.95
N ILE A 8 2.44 6.99 6.50
CA ILE A 8 2.22 7.89 5.40
C ILE A 8 3.32 7.71 4.32
N ILE A 9 2.96 7.12 3.16
CA ILE A 9 3.68 6.84 1.89
C ILE A 9 3.84 8.04 0.89
N GLN A 10 5.00 8.19 0.21
CA GLN A 10 5.34 9.25 -0.78
C GLN A 10 5.34 8.70 -2.21
N THR A 11 4.62 9.30 -3.17
CA THR A 11 4.66 8.90 -4.58
C THR A 11 4.48 10.08 -5.54
N GLN A 12 5.48 10.29 -6.41
CA GLN A 12 5.46 11.26 -7.51
C GLN A 12 5.14 10.56 -8.84
N ASN A 13 4.12 11.10 -9.54
CA ASN A 13 3.70 10.89 -10.94
C ASN A 13 3.18 9.50 -11.36
N ILE A 14 1.86 9.41 -11.62
CA ILE A 14 1.22 8.32 -12.35
C ILE A 14 0.31 8.94 -13.43
N SER A 15 0.58 8.67 -14.71
CA SER A 15 -0.33 9.03 -15.81
C SER A 15 -0.43 7.89 -16.81
N SER A 16 -1.61 7.26 -16.88
CA SER A 16 -2.32 6.90 -18.12
C SER A 16 -3.53 5.99 -17.82
N GLN A 17 -4.74 6.57 -17.95
CA GLN A 17 -5.97 5.94 -18.43
C GLN A 17 -6.46 4.63 -17.77
N LEU A 18 -6.78 4.71 -16.48
CA LEU A 18 -7.87 3.96 -15.85
C LEU A 18 -8.54 4.98 -14.92
N GLN A 19 -9.87 5.09 -14.99
CA GLN A 19 -10.73 5.98 -14.20
C GLN A 19 -10.00 6.74 -13.09
N GLU A 20 -9.85 8.04 -13.29
CA GLU A 20 -9.35 9.03 -12.34
C GLU A 20 -10.25 9.11 -11.10
N THR A 21 -10.39 8.02 -10.36
CA THR A 21 -10.52 8.15 -8.92
C THR A 21 -9.14 8.60 -8.50
N ALA A 22 -8.91 9.92 -8.54
CA ALA A 22 -7.67 10.52 -8.07
C ALA A 22 -7.51 10.06 -6.62
N LEU A 23 -6.72 9.01 -6.43
CA LEU A 23 -6.50 8.39 -5.15
C LEU A 23 -5.84 9.43 -4.27
N LYS A 24 -6.48 9.72 -3.15
CA LYS A 24 -6.08 10.77 -2.25
C LYS A 24 -5.37 10.13 -1.08
N THR A 25 -4.50 10.90 -0.45
CA THR A 25 -4.08 10.58 0.92
C THR A 25 -5.32 10.38 1.79
N GLY A 26 -5.38 9.26 2.51
CA GLY A 26 -6.50 8.87 3.35
C GLY A 26 -7.47 7.88 2.70
N ASP A 27 -7.39 7.65 1.38
CA ASP A 27 -8.23 6.63 0.74
C ASP A 27 -7.83 5.23 1.22
N SER A 28 -8.83 4.40 1.49
CA SER A 28 -8.65 2.99 1.85
C SER A 28 -8.64 2.12 0.60
N VAL A 29 -7.60 1.31 0.43
CA VAL A 29 -7.47 0.38 -0.69
C VAL A 29 -7.13 -1.02 -0.22
N PHE A 30 -7.49 -2.02 -1.02
CA PHE A 30 -7.05 -3.40 -0.78
C PHE A 30 -5.76 -3.67 -1.52
N VAL A 31 -4.71 -4.02 -0.77
CA VAL A 31 -3.43 -4.46 -1.31
C VAL A 31 -3.31 -5.98 -1.17
N ARG A 32 -2.60 -6.62 -2.11
CA ARG A 32 -2.26 -8.04 -2.05
C ARG A 32 -0.76 -8.24 -1.92
N VAL A 33 -0.32 -9.08 -0.99
CA VAL A 33 1.09 -9.44 -0.83
C VAL A 33 1.51 -10.38 -1.95
N LEU A 34 2.55 -9.97 -2.68
CA LEU A 34 3.15 -10.76 -3.74
C LEU A 34 4.39 -11.52 -3.27
N GLN A 35 5.17 -10.91 -2.38
CA GLN A 35 6.44 -11.47 -1.94
C GLN A 35 6.84 -10.96 -0.55
N ASN A 36 7.39 -11.83 0.29
CA ASN A 36 8.12 -11.46 1.50
C ASN A 36 9.59 -11.26 1.14
N LYS A 37 10.13 -10.07 1.41
CA LYS A 37 11.54 -9.70 1.12
C LYS A 37 12.46 -9.85 2.33
N GLY A 38 11.92 -10.28 3.48
CA GLY A 38 12.64 -10.35 4.75
C GLY A 38 12.68 -9.01 5.49
N ASN A 39 13.09 -9.04 6.76
CA ASN A 39 13.24 -7.86 7.62
C ASN A 39 12.00 -6.95 7.69
N GLY A 40 10.79 -7.53 7.61
CA GLY A 40 9.55 -6.75 7.63
C GLY A 40 9.20 -6.05 6.31
N SER A 41 9.98 -6.25 5.25
CA SER A 41 9.70 -5.70 3.91
C SER A 41 8.88 -6.68 3.07
N TYR A 42 7.87 -6.16 2.38
CA TYR A 42 6.98 -6.93 1.51
C TYR A 42 6.75 -6.20 0.19
N LEU A 43 6.73 -6.96 -0.90
CA LEU A 43 6.22 -6.47 -2.18
C LEU A 43 4.71 -6.71 -2.21
N VAL A 44 3.93 -5.65 -2.36
CA VAL A 44 2.47 -5.72 -2.49
C VAL A 44 2.03 -5.18 -3.85
N SER A 45 0.80 -5.48 -4.25
CA SER A 45 0.18 -4.91 -5.43
C SER A 45 -1.19 -4.32 -5.15
N PHE A 46 -1.46 -3.21 -5.81
CA PHE A 46 -2.75 -2.54 -5.84
C PHE A 46 -2.94 -1.82 -7.17
N ALA A 47 -4.16 -1.93 -7.75
CA ALA A 47 -4.52 -1.33 -9.05
C ALA A 47 -3.52 -1.65 -10.18
N GLY A 48 -2.95 -2.86 -10.18
CA GLY A 48 -1.93 -3.28 -11.16
C GLY A 48 -0.52 -2.76 -10.89
N ASN A 49 -0.35 -1.81 -9.97
CA ASN A 49 0.94 -1.29 -9.53
C ASN A 49 1.53 -2.15 -8.42
N ARG A 50 2.85 -2.08 -8.24
CA ARG A 50 3.59 -2.80 -7.20
C ARG A 50 4.33 -1.82 -6.31
N PHE A 51 4.26 -2.04 -5.00
CA PHE A 51 4.84 -1.17 -4.00
C PHE A 51 5.58 -2.01 -2.96
N GLU A 52 6.69 -1.48 -2.45
CA GLU A 52 7.34 -2.05 -1.28
C GLU A 52 6.76 -1.40 -0.02
N VAL A 53 6.38 -2.22 0.95
CA VAL A 53 5.84 -1.78 2.24
C VAL A 53 6.61 -2.42 3.37
N GLN A 54 6.66 -1.69 4.49
CA GLN A 54 7.20 -2.19 5.75
C GLN A 54 6.04 -2.58 6.66
N SER A 55 6.15 -3.71 7.34
CA SER A 55 5.18 -4.17 8.31
C SER A 55 5.88 -4.81 9.51
N GLU A 56 5.50 -4.37 10.70
CA GLU A 56 5.92 -4.98 11.97
C GLU A 56 5.27 -6.36 12.18
N ARG A 57 4.16 -6.61 11.50
CA ARG A 57 3.46 -7.90 11.52
C ARG A 57 3.89 -8.73 10.32
N SER A 58 4.04 -10.03 10.54
CA SER A 58 4.26 -10.98 9.45
C SER A 58 3.05 -11.00 8.52
N LEU A 59 3.30 -10.81 7.23
CA LEU A 59 2.30 -10.88 6.18
C LEU A 59 2.56 -12.10 5.31
N GLU A 60 1.50 -12.82 4.95
CA GLU A 60 1.60 -14.03 4.13
C GLU A 60 1.51 -13.70 2.63
N VAL A 61 2.27 -14.40 1.80
CA VAL A 61 2.16 -14.27 0.35
C VAL A 61 0.76 -14.70 -0.09
N GLY A 62 0.10 -13.86 -0.88
CA GLY A 62 -1.30 -14.04 -1.29
C GLY A 62 -2.31 -13.39 -0.37
N GLN A 63 -1.92 -13.01 0.86
CA GLN A 63 -2.78 -12.27 1.79
C GLN A 63 -3.19 -10.93 1.19
N SER A 64 -4.45 -10.53 1.43
CA SER A 64 -4.94 -9.19 1.09
C SER A 64 -5.41 -8.46 2.34
N PHE A 65 -5.18 -7.15 2.42
CA PHE A 65 -5.57 -6.34 3.57
C PHE A 65 -5.87 -4.89 3.17
N PRO A 66 -6.71 -4.18 3.95
CA PRO A 66 -6.94 -2.76 3.73
C PRO A 66 -5.71 -1.94 4.15
N ALA A 67 -5.32 -0.98 3.32
CA ALA A 67 -4.25 -0.04 3.58
C ALA A 67 -4.73 1.38 3.28
N LEU A 68 -4.23 2.35 4.05
CA LEU A 68 -4.45 3.76 3.77
C LEU A 68 -3.39 4.25 2.80
N LEU A 69 -3.81 4.95 1.75
CA LEU A 69 -2.86 5.67 0.92
C LEU A 69 -2.34 6.88 1.67
N LYS A 70 -1.08 7.15 1.43
CA LYS A 70 -0.62 8.52 1.36
C LYS A 70 0.04 8.71 0.01
N VAL A 71 -0.24 9.86 -0.55
CA VAL A 71 0.50 10.45 -1.64
C VAL A 71 1.37 11.50 -0.98
N THR A 72 2.67 11.44 -1.22
CA THR A 72 3.52 12.55 -0.84
C THR A 72 4.35 12.96 -2.04
N GLY A 73 4.37 14.27 -2.28
CA GLY A 73 4.89 14.90 -3.49
C GLY A 73 6.31 15.37 -3.32
#